data_AF-A0AAU8K7V9-F1
#
_entry.id   AF-A0AAU8K7V9-F1
#
_cell.length_a   1.000
_cell.length_b   1.000
_cell.length_c   1.000
_cell.angle_alpha   90.00
_cell.angle_beta   90.00
_cell.angle_gamma   90.00
#
_symmetry.space_group_name_H-M   'P 1'
#
loop_
_entity.id
_entity.type
_entity.pdbx_description
1 polymer ?
#
loop_
_entity_poly.entity_id
_entity_poly.type
_entity_poly.pdbx_seq_one_letter_code
_entity_poly.pdbx_strand_id
1 'polypeptide(L)'
;MLDHIPPPSVHASPVRVTSRVALSLLSLAAGVAGTLWLQELAEPTEGLAGLRRALRPEGYAILAFQLVAVVTGTAVHGLAHLPRPRRIGAAWGAAGVVLGHALLVAVLTWPLAGVAPELSHGSSRYDSGALDPAWLACVLLPAAVAACVGGFFPRPAPDREPTVRAALRPAVFATATGWVIGGVLLLLLLVMALLRGLL
;
A
#
# COMPACT_ATOMS: atom_id res chain seq x y z
N MET A 1 -44.50 -8.94 -31.13
CA MET A 1 -43.11 -9.37 -31.33
C MET A 1 -42.23 -8.16 -31.09
N LEU A 2 -41.68 -8.04 -29.88
CA LEU A 2 -40.69 -7.01 -29.57
C LEU A 2 -39.33 -7.65 -29.86
N ASP A 3 -38.65 -7.11 -30.86
CA ASP A 3 -37.33 -7.57 -31.26
C ASP A 3 -36.37 -7.49 -30.07
N HIS A 4 -35.80 -8.65 -29.76
CA HIS A 4 -34.78 -8.81 -28.74
C HIS A 4 -33.49 -8.18 -29.27
N ILE A 5 -33.34 -6.86 -29.12
CA ILE A 5 -32.10 -6.16 -29.46
C ILE A 5 -31.04 -6.66 -28.47
N PRO A 6 -30.00 -7.39 -28.93
CA PRO A 6 -28.95 -7.85 -28.05
C PRO A 6 -28.24 -6.65 -27.42
N PRO A 7 -27.90 -6.69 -26.12
CA PRO A 7 -27.21 -5.59 -25.47
C PRO A 7 -25.89 -5.34 -26.20
N PRO A 8 -25.48 -4.07 -26.39
CA PRO A 8 -24.25 -3.73 -27.08
C PRO A 8 -23.10 -4.45 -26.39
N SER A 9 -22.38 -5.28 -27.13
CA SER A 9 -21.18 -5.97 -26.67
C SER A 9 -20.18 -4.92 -26.20
N VAL A 10 -19.94 -4.87 -24.88
CA VAL A 10 -19.01 -3.93 -24.25
C VAL A 10 -17.59 -4.36 -24.59
N HIS A 11 -17.16 -4.07 -25.82
CA HIS A 11 -15.74 -4.08 -26.16
C HIS A 11 -15.10 -2.88 -25.47
N ALA A 12 -14.44 -3.15 -24.34
CA ALA A 12 -13.58 -2.16 -23.71
C ALA A 12 -12.57 -1.69 -24.77
N SER A 13 -12.62 -0.40 -25.15
CA SER A 13 -11.73 0.08 -26.19
C SER A 13 -10.27 -0.12 -25.74
N PRO A 14 -9.40 -0.68 -26.59
CA PRO A 14 -8.01 -1.00 -26.23
C PRO A 14 -7.27 0.23 -25.65
N VAL A 15 -7.63 1.42 -26.12
CA VAL A 15 -7.14 2.73 -25.64
C VAL A 15 -7.30 2.93 -24.13
N ARG A 16 -8.40 2.46 -23.52
CA ARG A 16 -8.64 2.60 -22.07
C ARG A 16 -7.81 1.65 -21.21
N VAL A 17 -7.41 0.51 -21.78
CA VAL A 17 -6.55 -0.45 -21.08
C VAL A 17 -5.12 0.08 -21.08
N THR A 18 -4.64 0.55 -22.23
CA THR A 18 -3.28 1.10 -22.38
C THR A 18 -3.05 2.31 -21.49
N SER A 19 -4.02 3.23 -21.38
CA SER A 19 -3.87 4.42 -20.54
C SER A 19 -3.78 4.08 -19.05
N ARG A 20 -4.57 3.11 -18.56
CA ARG A 20 -4.50 2.65 -17.17
C ARG A 20 -3.16 2.01 -16.85
N VAL A 21 -2.66 1.15 -17.74
CA VAL A 21 -1.34 0.52 -17.56
C VAL A 21 -0.24 1.58 -17.51
N ALA A 22 -0.26 2.56 -18.42
CA ALA A 22 0.71 3.65 -18.42
C ALA A 22 0.65 4.49 -17.13
N LEU A 23 -0.54 4.83 -16.64
CA LEU A 23 -0.71 5.59 -15.39
C LEU A 23 -0.24 4.79 -14.16
N SER A 24 -0.51 3.48 -14.11
CA SER A 24 -0.01 2.59 -13.05
C SER A 24 1.52 2.53 -13.04
N LEU A 25 2.15 2.37 -14.22
CA LEU A 25 3.61 2.35 -14.34
C LEU A 25 4.24 3.68 -13.94
N LEU A 26 3.64 4.80 -14.36
CA LEU A 26 4.08 6.14 -13.97
C LEU A 26 4.00 6.34 -12.45
N SER A 27 2.89 5.93 -11.83
CA SER A 27 2.71 6.00 -10.39
C SER A 27 3.74 5.15 -9.65
N LEU A 28 4.05 3.96 -10.16
CA LEU A 28 5.04 3.07 -9.58
C LEU A 28 6.44 3.70 -9.67
N ALA A 29 6.82 4.20 -10.83
CA ALA A 29 8.12 4.84 -11.05
C ALA A 29 8.31 6.07 -10.15
N ALA A 30 7.27 6.90 -10.00
CA ALA A 30 7.28 8.03 -9.09
C ALA A 30 7.34 7.60 -7.62
N GLY A 31 6.66 6.51 -7.24
CA GLY A 31 6.78 5.87 -5.93
C GLY A 31 8.22 5.50 -5.59
N VAL A 32 8.90 4.81 -6.51
CA VAL A 32 10.31 4.42 -6.35
C VAL A 32 11.21 5.65 -6.24
N ALA A 33 11.10 6.60 -7.17
CA ALA A 33 11.93 7.80 -7.17
C ALA A 33 11.76 8.65 -5.90
N GLY A 34 10.51 8.84 -5.45
CA GLY A 34 10.24 9.59 -4.22
C GLY A 34 10.74 8.88 -2.96
N THR A 35 10.77 7.54 -2.97
CA THR A 35 11.36 6.77 -1.86
C THR A 35 12.86 7.00 -1.76
N LEU A 36 13.57 6.92 -2.89
CA LEU A 36 15.01 7.16 -2.95
C LEU A 36 15.34 8.58 -2.49
N TRP A 37 14.58 9.57 -2.97
CA TRP A 37 14.73 10.96 -2.56
C TRP A 37 14.48 11.19 -1.06
N LEU A 38 13.46 10.53 -0.48
CA LEU A 38 13.19 10.60 0.96
C LEU A 38 14.31 9.95 1.80
N GLN A 39 14.95 8.90 1.30
CA GLN A 39 16.10 8.31 1.99
C GLN A 39 17.29 9.27 2.06
N GLU A 40 17.58 9.99 0.98
CA GLU A 40 18.63 11.01 0.97
C GLU A 40 18.30 12.16 1.94
N LEU A 41 17.03 12.58 2.00
CA LEU A 41 16.55 13.62 2.92
C LEU A 41 16.51 13.22 4.39
N ALA A 42 16.52 11.91 4.68
CA ALA A 42 16.50 11.42 6.05
C ALA A 42 17.81 11.70 6.80
N GLU A 43 18.91 11.94 6.10
CA GLU A 43 20.22 12.25 6.70
C GLU A 43 20.33 13.70 7.21
N PRO A 44 19.93 14.73 6.45
CA PRO A 44 20.04 16.12 6.89
C PRO A 44 18.97 16.56 7.90
N THR A 45 17.88 15.82 8.11
CA THR A 45 16.75 16.27 8.94
C THR A 45 16.61 15.43 10.22
N GLU A 46 16.69 16.07 11.40
CA GLU A 46 16.64 15.38 12.69
C GLU A 46 15.36 14.54 12.89
N GLY A 47 14.22 15.05 12.40
CA GLY A 47 12.93 14.35 12.51
C GLY A 47 12.87 13.06 11.69
N LEU A 48 13.28 13.10 10.42
CA LEU A 48 13.31 11.89 9.58
C LEU A 48 14.43 10.94 10.00
N ALA A 49 15.56 11.46 10.48
CA ALA A 49 16.63 10.66 11.03
C ALA A 49 16.16 9.86 12.26
N GLY A 50 15.36 10.46 13.14
CA GLY A 50 14.74 9.78 14.28
C GLY A 50 13.79 8.65 13.84
N LEU A 51 12.93 8.94 12.86
CA LEU A 51 12.02 7.94 12.30
C LEU A 51 12.76 6.80 11.60
N ARG A 52 13.79 7.11 10.79
CA ARG A 52 14.65 6.13 10.11
C ARG A 52 15.40 5.24 11.09
N ARG A 53 15.94 5.81 12.18
CA ARG A 53 16.62 5.05 13.23
C ARG A 53 15.67 4.05 13.89
N ALA A 54 14.43 4.46 14.13
CA ALA A 54 13.50 3.64 14.86
C ALA A 54 12.79 2.57 14.02
N LEU A 55 12.50 2.85 12.75
CA LEU A 55 11.92 1.87 11.83
C LEU A 55 12.97 1.00 11.14
N ARG A 56 14.26 1.24 11.40
CA ARG A 56 15.39 0.73 10.60
C ARG A 56 15.32 1.24 9.15
N PRO A 57 16.44 1.27 8.39
CA PRO A 57 16.44 1.81 7.05
C PRO A 57 15.47 1.08 6.10
N GLU A 58 15.27 -0.23 6.28
CA GLU A 58 14.38 -1.05 5.44
C GLU A 58 12.90 -0.75 5.73
N GLY A 59 12.50 -0.70 7.00
CA GLY A 59 11.12 -0.37 7.38
C GLY A 59 10.75 1.06 7.01
N TYR A 60 11.69 1.99 7.15
CA TYR A 60 11.55 3.37 6.65
C TYR A 60 11.36 3.42 5.14
N ALA A 61 12.13 2.64 4.36
CA ALA A 61 12.01 2.58 2.90
C ALA A 61 10.62 2.13 2.46
N ILE A 62 10.09 1.07 3.09
CA ILE A 62 8.78 0.51 2.76
C ILE A 62 7.67 1.49 3.11
N LEU A 63 7.75 2.15 4.27
CA LEU A 63 6.79 3.16 4.67
C LEU A 63 6.83 4.36 3.72
N ALA A 64 8.02 4.88 3.40
CA ALA A 64 8.20 5.99 2.47
C ALA A 64 7.64 5.64 1.08
N PHE A 65 7.94 4.44 0.56
CA PHE A 65 7.39 3.95 -0.69
C PHE A 65 5.86 3.90 -0.66
N GLN A 66 5.29 3.36 0.40
CA GLN A 66 3.84 3.29 0.56
C GLN A 66 3.20 4.68 0.53
N LEU A 67 3.74 5.63 1.29
CA LEU A 67 3.22 6.99 1.36
C LEU A 67 3.26 7.66 -0.02
N VAL A 68 4.40 7.61 -0.71
CA VAL A 68 4.57 8.21 -2.03
C VAL A 68 3.67 7.52 -3.06
N ALA A 69 3.69 6.19 -3.13
CA ALA A 69 2.92 5.44 -4.12
C ALA A 69 1.40 5.68 -3.97
N VAL A 70 0.89 5.73 -2.74
CA VAL A 70 -0.53 5.98 -2.48
C VAL A 70 -0.91 7.41 -2.88
N VAL A 71 -0.11 8.41 -2.50
CA VAL A 71 -0.37 9.81 -2.85
C VAL A 71 -0.29 10.02 -4.36
N THR A 72 0.77 9.55 -5.01
CA THR A 72 0.95 9.70 -6.46
C THR A 72 -0.11 8.93 -7.24
N GLY A 73 -0.41 7.68 -6.86
CA GLY A 73 -1.43 6.88 -7.53
C GLY A 73 -2.81 7.52 -7.45
N THR A 74 -3.16 8.04 -6.26
CA THR A 74 -4.44 8.74 -6.04
C THR A 74 -4.50 10.05 -6.82
N ALA A 75 -3.41 10.82 -6.86
CA ALA A 75 -3.35 12.09 -7.59
C ALA A 75 -3.44 11.88 -9.11
N VAL A 76 -2.63 10.96 -9.67
CA VAL A 76 -2.60 10.64 -11.10
C VAL A 76 -3.97 10.16 -11.57
N HIS A 77 -4.60 9.25 -10.81
CA HIS A 77 -5.94 8.77 -11.15
C HIS A 77 -7.04 9.81 -10.85
N GLY A 78 -6.85 10.69 -9.87
CA GLY A 78 -7.74 11.81 -9.59
C GLY A 78 -7.81 12.80 -10.74
N LEU A 79 -6.66 13.16 -11.32
CA LEU A 79 -6.58 14.04 -12.49
C LEU A 79 -7.28 13.44 -13.72
N ALA A 80 -7.17 12.12 -13.93
CA ALA A 80 -7.90 11.44 -14.99
C ALA A 80 -9.44 11.46 -14.82
N HIS A 81 -9.95 11.83 -13.65
CA HIS A 81 -11.38 11.87 -13.31
C HIS A 81 -11.91 13.28 -12.97
N LEU A 82 -11.18 14.34 -13.33
CA LEU A 82 -11.55 15.76 -13.12
C LEU A 82 -13.00 16.14 -13.48
N PRO A 83 -13.68 15.57 -14.49
CA PRO A 83 -15.07 15.91 -14.80
C PRO A 83 -16.09 15.54 -13.71
N ARG A 84 -15.68 14.84 -12.63
CA ARG A 84 -16.59 14.29 -11.60
C ARG A 84 -16.10 14.60 -10.18
N PRO A 85 -16.25 15.85 -9.70
CA PRO A 85 -15.65 16.33 -8.45
C PRO A 85 -16.09 15.55 -7.20
N ARG A 86 -17.35 15.07 -7.13
CA ARG A 86 -17.85 14.25 -6.01
C ARG A 86 -17.06 12.94 -5.78
N ARG A 87 -16.40 12.40 -6.81
CA ARG A 87 -15.62 11.14 -6.70
C ARG A 87 -14.21 11.35 -6.16
N ILE A 88 -13.69 12.56 -6.30
CA ILE A 88 -12.34 12.92 -5.86
C ILE A 88 -12.27 12.88 -4.34
N GLY A 89 -13.26 13.46 -3.64
CA GLY A 89 -13.31 13.46 -2.18
C GLY A 89 -13.35 12.05 -1.56
N ALA A 90 -14.12 11.13 -2.15
CA ALA A 90 -14.18 9.75 -1.67
C ALA A 90 -12.86 8.99 -1.87
N ALA A 91 -12.16 9.23 -2.99
CA ALA A 91 -10.86 8.62 -3.26
C ALA A 91 -9.79 9.13 -2.29
N TRP A 92 -9.75 10.44 -2.01
CA TRP A 92 -8.86 11.00 -0.99
C TRP A 92 -9.21 10.52 0.42
N GLY A 93 -10.49 10.32 0.75
CA GLY A 93 -10.90 9.69 2.00
C GLY A 93 -10.36 8.27 2.13
N ALA A 94 -10.47 7.44 1.08
CA ALA A 94 -9.91 6.10 1.07
C ALA A 94 -8.37 6.09 1.16
N ALA A 95 -7.70 7.01 0.45
CA ALA A 95 -6.26 7.19 0.55
C ALA A 95 -5.84 7.60 1.97
N GLY A 96 -6.56 8.53 2.60
CA GLY A 96 -6.32 8.94 3.98
C GLY A 96 -6.46 7.79 4.97
N VAL A 97 -7.46 6.92 4.82
CA VAL A 97 -7.61 5.71 5.63
C VAL A 97 -6.44 4.74 5.43
N VAL A 98 -5.99 4.54 4.19
CA VAL A 98 -4.83 3.68 3.88
C VAL A 98 -3.54 4.24 4.47
N LEU A 99 -3.32 5.55 4.38
CA LEU A 99 -2.15 6.22 4.95
C LEU A 99 -2.17 6.17 6.48
N GLY A 100 -3.33 6.45 7.10
CA GLY A 100 -3.50 6.32 8.54
C GLY A 100 -3.27 4.88 9.01
N HIS A 101 -3.70 3.89 8.22
CA HIS A 101 -3.45 2.49 8.47
C HIS A 101 -1.95 2.15 8.41
N ALA A 102 -1.24 2.61 7.36
CA ALA A 102 0.19 2.41 7.22
C ALA A 102 0.97 3.02 8.39
N LEU A 103 0.57 4.23 8.82
CA LEU A 103 1.16 4.88 9.98
C LEU A 103 0.92 4.09 11.27
N LEU A 104 -0.30 3.57 11.47
CA LEU A 104 -0.62 2.73 12.63
C LEU A 104 0.24 1.46 12.64
N VAL A 105 0.40 0.80 11.49
CA VAL A 105 1.25 -0.39 11.35
C VAL A 105 2.73 -0.05 11.65
N ALA A 106 3.22 1.10 11.19
CA ALA A 106 4.57 1.58 11.52
C ALA A 106 4.75 1.87 13.03
N VAL A 107 3.73 2.42 13.68
CA VAL A 107 3.76 2.65 15.14
C VAL A 107 3.71 1.33 15.91
N LEU A 108 2.93 0.35 15.45
CA LEU A 108 2.83 -0.97 16.09
C LEU A 108 4.09 -1.83 15.90
N THR A 109 4.85 -1.61 14.83
CA THR A 109 6.13 -2.29 14.60
C THR A 109 7.25 -1.75 15.48
N TRP A 110 7.16 -0.48 15.90
CA TRP A 110 8.13 0.12 16.82
C TRP A 110 8.43 -0.72 18.08
N PRO A 111 7.44 -1.13 18.90
CA PRO A 111 7.73 -1.97 20.07
C PRO A 111 8.22 -3.37 19.69
N LEU A 112 7.79 -3.91 18.55
CA LEU A 112 8.23 -5.23 18.07
C LEU A 112 9.71 -5.21 17.64
N ALA A 113 10.19 -4.10 17.07
CA ALA A 113 11.59 -3.93 16.69
C ALA A 113 12.55 -3.99 17.90
N GLY A 114 12.08 -3.60 19.10
CA GLY A 114 12.85 -3.73 20.35
C GLY A 114 12.84 -5.14 20.95
N VAL A 115 11.88 -5.98 20.57
CA VAL A 115 11.78 -7.38 21.03
C VAL A 115 12.45 -8.35 20.04
N ALA A 116 12.59 -7.96 18.78
CA ALA A 116 13.29 -8.73 17.77
C ALA A 116 14.80 -8.78 18.14
N PRO A 117 15.36 -9.96 18.46
CA PRO A 117 16.75 -10.06 18.87
C PRO A 117 17.66 -9.56 17.74
N GLU A 118 18.59 -8.67 18.07
CA GLU A 118 19.75 -8.36 17.23
C GLU A 118 20.59 -9.64 17.13
N LEU A 119 20.36 -10.43 16.09
CA LEU A 119 21.23 -11.55 15.78
C LEU A 119 22.55 -10.96 15.29
N SER A 120 23.56 -11.10 16.13
CA SER A 120 24.93 -10.64 15.91
C SER A 120 25.49 -11.08 14.56
N HIS A 121 26.51 -10.35 14.08
CA HIS A 121 27.23 -10.51 12.81
C HIS A 121 27.97 -11.87 12.64
N GLY A 122 27.54 -12.94 13.31
CA GLY A 122 28.18 -14.25 13.31
C GLY A 122 27.56 -15.24 12.34
N SER A 123 27.80 -15.08 11.03
CA SER A 123 27.85 -16.14 9.97
C SER A 123 26.75 -17.22 9.85
N SER A 124 25.69 -17.19 10.65
CA SER A 124 24.59 -18.16 10.61
C SER A 124 23.54 -17.68 9.61
N ARG A 125 23.23 -18.52 8.62
CA ARG A 125 22.37 -18.34 7.41
C ARG A 125 20.95 -17.77 7.58
N TYR A 126 20.58 -17.23 8.73
CA TYR A 126 19.25 -16.70 9.01
C TYR A 126 19.34 -15.25 9.52
N ASP A 127 19.30 -14.29 8.59
CA ASP A 127 19.11 -12.87 8.89
C ASP A 127 17.66 -12.62 9.33
N SER A 128 17.41 -12.67 10.64
CA SER A 128 16.12 -12.27 11.23
C SER A 128 15.76 -10.81 10.91
N GLY A 129 16.75 -9.97 10.59
CA GLY A 129 16.54 -8.59 10.14
C GLY A 129 15.75 -8.46 8.84
N ALA A 130 15.68 -9.51 8.01
CA ALA A 130 14.91 -9.50 6.76
C ALA A 130 13.41 -9.80 6.94
N LEU A 131 13.00 -10.35 8.09
CA LEU A 131 11.63 -10.80 8.31
C LEU A 131 10.67 -9.64 8.64
N ASP A 132 11.16 -8.62 9.34
CA ASP A 132 10.42 -7.40 9.67
C ASP A 132 10.07 -6.55 8.43
N PRO A 133 11.01 -6.25 7.50
CA PRO A 133 10.66 -5.58 6.25
C PRO A 133 9.81 -6.46 5.33
N ALA A 134 9.99 -7.78 5.32
CA ALA A 134 9.11 -8.68 4.56
C ALA A 134 7.66 -8.63 5.07
N TRP A 135 7.47 -8.59 6.40
CA TRP A 135 6.15 -8.44 7.00
C TRP A 135 5.51 -7.10 6.64
N LEU A 136 6.25 -6.00 6.77
CA LEU A 136 5.79 -4.67 6.37
C LEU A 136 5.40 -4.63 4.89
N ALA A 137 6.20 -5.24 4.01
CA ALA A 137 5.87 -5.34 2.60
C ALA A 137 4.56 -6.13 2.40
N CYS A 138 4.39 -7.30 3.03
CA CYS A 138 3.16 -8.08 2.89
C CYS A 138 1.89 -7.32 3.36
N VAL A 139 1.99 -6.53 4.42
CA VAL A 139 0.85 -5.78 4.97
C VAL A 139 0.54 -4.52 4.14
N LEU A 140 1.57 -3.80 3.70
CA LEU A 140 1.41 -2.45 3.13
C LEU A 140 1.29 -2.47 1.59
N LEU A 141 2.08 -3.31 0.92
CA LEU A 141 2.18 -3.34 -0.55
C LEU A 141 0.83 -3.55 -1.26
N PRO A 142 -0.09 -4.42 -0.78
CA PRO A 142 -1.40 -4.60 -1.42
C PRO A 142 -2.20 -3.29 -1.50
N ALA A 143 -2.10 -2.43 -0.49
CA ALA A 143 -2.79 -1.15 -0.47
C ALA A 143 -2.15 -0.12 -1.41
N ALA A 144 -0.82 -0.12 -1.58
CA ALA A 144 -0.14 0.72 -2.57
C ALA A 144 -0.47 0.26 -4.00
N VAL A 145 -0.50 -1.05 -4.24
CA VAL A 145 -0.90 -1.60 -5.54
C VAL A 145 -2.35 -1.20 -5.84
N ALA A 146 -3.26 -1.32 -4.87
CA ALA A 146 -4.65 -0.89 -5.04
C ALA A 146 -4.74 0.61 -5.41
N ALA A 147 -3.92 1.46 -4.80
CA ALA A 147 -3.83 2.89 -5.14
C ALA A 147 -3.31 3.10 -6.58
N CYS A 148 -2.24 2.40 -6.95
CA CYS A 148 -1.57 2.53 -8.25
C CYS A 148 -2.46 2.09 -9.41
N VAL A 149 -3.32 1.08 -9.22
CA VAL A 149 -4.24 0.60 -10.28
C VAL A 149 -5.56 1.41 -10.30
N GLY A 150 -5.68 2.44 -9.45
CA GLY A 150 -6.87 3.27 -9.35
C GLY A 150 -8.05 2.57 -8.66
N GLY A 151 -7.78 1.59 -7.80
CA GLY A 151 -8.79 0.82 -7.05
C GLY A 151 -9.66 1.67 -6.14
N PHE A 152 -9.20 2.85 -5.74
CA PHE A 152 -9.99 3.81 -4.94
C PHE A 152 -11.06 4.57 -5.74
N PHE A 153 -11.02 4.48 -7.07
CA PHE A 153 -12.02 5.12 -7.93
C PHE A 153 -13.05 4.08 -8.38
N PRO A 154 -14.29 4.13 -7.84
CA PRO A 154 -15.31 3.16 -8.21
C PRO A 154 -15.64 3.26 -9.70
N ARG A 155 -15.72 2.10 -10.38
CA ARG A 155 -16.18 2.03 -11.77
C ARG A 155 -17.57 2.68 -11.87
N PRO A 156 -17.83 3.50 -12.91
CA PRO A 156 -19.17 4.03 -13.13
C PRO A 156 -20.13 2.87 -13.39
N ALA A 157 -20.97 2.54 -12.41
CA ALA A 157 -22.19 1.79 -12.65
C ALA A 157 -23.25 2.76 -13.19
N PRO A 158 -24.01 2.39 -14.25
CA PRO A 158 -24.94 3.30 -14.92
C PRO A 158 -25.99 3.92 -14.01
N ASP A 159 -26.47 3.20 -12.98
CA ASP A 159 -27.69 3.60 -12.23
C ASP A 159 -27.52 3.63 -10.71
N ARG A 160 -26.30 3.71 -10.18
CA ARG A 160 -26.09 3.81 -8.73
C ARG A 160 -25.24 5.00 -8.38
N GLU A 161 -25.76 5.83 -7.48
CA GLU A 161 -24.92 6.81 -6.79
C GLU A 161 -23.70 6.10 -6.21
N PRO A 162 -22.48 6.56 -6.53
CA PRO A 162 -21.28 6.01 -5.95
C PRO A 162 -21.28 6.36 -4.46
N THR A 163 -21.73 5.41 -3.64
CA THR A 163 -21.63 5.53 -2.18
C THR A 163 -20.19 5.37 -1.76
N VAL A 164 -19.77 6.11 -0.73
CA VAL A 164 -18.44 6.00 -0.09
C VAL A 164 -18.09 4.53 0.22
N ARG A 165 -19.09 3.73 0.60
CA ARG A 165 -18.96 2.28 0.83
C ARG A 165 -18.47 1.50 -0.39
N ALA A 166 -18.85 1.87 -1.60
CA ALA A 166 -18.43 1.17 -2.83
C ALA A 166 -16.95 1.43 -3.18
N ALA A 167 -16.44 2.63 -2.89
CA ALA A 167 -15.02 2.97 -3.05
C ALA A 167 -14.14 2.34 -1.94
N LEU A 168 -14.70 2.18 -0.73
CA LEU A 168 -14.01 1.54 0.39
C LEU A 168 -13.87 0.02 0.23
N ARG A 169 -14.81 -0.67 -0.43
CA ARG A 169 -14.74 -2.14 -0.62
C ARG A 169 -13.38 -2.66 -1.12
N PRO A 170 -12.80 -2.15 -2.22
CA PRO A 170 -11.50 -2.61 -2.69
C PRO A 170 -10.36 -2.22 -1.73
N ALA A 171 -10.44 -1.06 -1.07
CA ALA A 171 -9.45 -0.66 -0.07
C ALA A 171 -9.47 -1.58 1.16
N VAL A 172 -10.67 -1.88 1.67
CA VAL A 172 -10.92 -2.80 2.79
C VAL A 172 -10.52 -4.23 2.42
N PHE A 173 -10.83 -4.67 1.21
CA PHE A 173 -10.42 -5.98 0.74
C PHE A 173 -8.89 -6.08 0.64
N ALA A 174 -8.23 -5.09 0.03
CA ALA A 174 -6.77 -5.06 -0.08
C ALA A 174 -6.09 -5.04 1.30
N THR A 175 -6.60 -4.24 2.24
CA THR A 175 -6.08 -4.21 3.62
C THR A 175 -6.37 -5.52 4.36
N ALA A 176 -7.58 -6.06 4.28
CA ALA A 176 -7.91 -7.34 4.90
C ALA A 176 -7.02 -8.49 4.38
N THR A 177 -6.76 -8.52 3.07
CA THR A 177 -5.88 -9.54 2.47
C THR A 177 -4.44 -9.38 2.96
N GLY A 178 -3.96 -8.14 3.05
CA GLY A 178 -2.65 -7.82 3.63
C GLY A 178 -2.54 -8.26 5.09
N TRP A 179 -3.60 -8.09 5.89
CA TRP A 179 -3.65 -8.56 7.28
C TRP A 179 -3.71 -10.07 7.43
N VAL A 180 -4.40 -10.78 6.54
CA VAL A 180 -4.42 -12.25 6.60
C VAL A 180 -3.01 -12.79 6.34
N ILE A 181 -2.35 -12.30 5.29
CA ILE A 181 -1.00 -12.75 4.92
C ILE A 181 0.03 -12.29 5.97
N GLY A 182 -0.01 -11.01 6.35
CA GLY A 182 0.88 -10.44 7.34
C GLY A 182 0.64 -11.01 8.74
N GLY A 183 -0.61 -11.26 9.13
CA GLY A 183 -0.96 -11.86 10.41
C GLY A 183 -0.40 -13.27 10.56
N VAL A 184 -0.45 -14.09 9.50
CA VAL A 184 0.19 -15.41 9.49
C VAL A 184 1.70 -15.30 9.66
N LEU A 185 2.35 -14.37 8.94
CA LEU A 185 3.78 -14.09 9.10
C LEU A 185 4.14 -13.62 10.52
N LEU A 186 3.35 -12.72 11.11
CA LEU A 186 3.55 -12.24 12.48
C LEU A 186 3.43 -13.38 13.49
N LEU A 187 2.40 -14.23 13.32
CA LEU A 187 2.21 -15.39 14.18
C LEU A 187 3.41 -16.34 14.09
N LEU A 188 3.91 -16.62 12.88
CA LEU A 188 5.12 -17.42 12.69
C LEU A 188 6.33 -16.79 13.38
N LEU A 189 6.49 -15.47 13.30
CA LEU A 189 7.58 -14.75 13.98
C LEU A 189 7.49 -14.88 15.50
N LEU A 190 6.29 -14.70 16.06
CA LEU A 190 6.06 -14.84 17.50
C LEU A 190 6.32 -16.26 17.97
N VAL A 191 5.86 -17.27 17.23
CA VAL A 191 6.12 -18.69 17.55
C VAL A 191 7.62 -18.99 17.51
N MET A 192 8.34 -18.53 16.47
CA MET A 192 9.80 -18.73 16.39
C MET A 192 10.56 -18.03 17.52
N ALA A 193 10.15 -16.82 17.90
CA ALA A 193 10.75 -16.10 19.01
C ALA A 193 10.53 -16.83 20.35
N LEU A 194 9.32 -17.32 20.58
CA LEU A 194 8.94 -18.00 21.82
C LEU A 194 9.61 -19.37 21.96
N LEU A 195 9.71 -20.14 20.87
CA LEU A 195 10.45 -21.41 20.84
C LEU A 195 11.94 -21.22 21.13
N ARG A 196 12.54 -20.11 20.69
CA ARG A 196 13.94 -19.79 20.97
C ARG A 196 14.21 -19.34 22.40
N GLY A 197 13.25 -18.69 23.06
CA GLY A 197 13.39 -18.29 24.47
C GLY A 197 13.24 -19.47 25.46
N LEU A 198 12.80 -20.63 24.99
CA LEU A 198 12.60 -21.85 25.79
C LEU A 198 13.76 -22.85 25.67
N LEU A 199 14.72 -22.62 24.76
CA LEU A 199 15.90 -23.46 24.52
C LEU A 199 17.15 -22.77 25.08
#